data_AF-A0A4Q3YNH8-F1
#
_entry.id   AF-A0A4Q3YNH8-F1
#
_cell.length_a   1.000
_cell.length_b   1.000
_cell.length_c   1.000
_cell.angle_alpha   90.00
_cell.angle_beta   90.00
_cell.angle_gamma   90.00
#
_symmetry.space_group_name_H-M   'P 1'
#
loop_
_entity.id
_entity.type
_entity.pdbx_description
1 polymer ?
#
loop_
_entity_poly.entity_id
_entity_poly.type
_entity_poly.pdbx_seq_one_letter_code
_entity_poly.pdbx_strand_id
1 'polypeptide(L)'
;MTLAALAQKYTDQGLPVQADGAELRVEHAGHTFVCEPDATWLSAIDAFFKAKQYTFDEGRHILQAYKCVETQLVRLSPVFAVRTEYEYADVHKGELRIATASPEFCLAYITSKSPLKPLDLVKRRLESRAEHMPKGSDGSLKIHRFNDLLVTPYTAKYSVARKIESSKLLARALTATKSALFKLAYTTGDCLELREAIKPASLPTQAQEELDSSIPNVAYSDDLLKYYKVAKSSIFPNQQFLSYYHILEYFFLRVSDENLHTSVKAIVNSPTFSSSYENVSRLMGTLKKHDNSSDETEMLKAVLSKYVDEDDLITFVQELEKGANEKLYSDNKKKVFGQSATINLHKGHALHAAARVTKQIRNALVHSSDKYNREDCFLPLSESEHVVRSYVPLVRFLAERVIYATASGA
;
A
#
# COMPACT_ATOMS: atom_id res chain seq x y z
N MET A 1 20.83 27.68 21.41
CA MET A 1 19.97 26.86 22.29
C MET A 1 18.94 26.05 21.51
N THR A 2 18.24 26.63 20.53
CA THR A 2 17.23 25.97 19.68
C THR A 2 17.80 24.90 18.74
N LEU A 3 18.98 25.15 18.14
CA LEU A 3 19.68 24.15 17.33
C LEU A 3 20.09 22.91 18.15
N ALA A 4 20.55 23.12 19.39
CA ALA A 4 20.82 22.05 20.33
C ALA A 4 19.54 21.27 20.72
N ALA A 5 18.40 21.94 20.84
CA ALA A 5 17.12 21.27 21.06
C ALA A 5 16.72 20.39 19.87
N LEU A 6 16.97 20.83 18.63
CA LEU A 6 16.78 19.99 17.45
C LEU A 6 17.71 18.77 17.44
N ALA A 7 19.00 18.96 17.75
CA ALA A 7 19.97 17.89 17.86
C ALA A 7 19.56 16.84 18.92
N GLN A 8 19.05 17.29 20.06
CA GLN A 8 18.51 16.42 21.09
C GLN A 8 17.32 15.60 20.56
N LYS A 9 16.39 16.22 19.80
CA LYS A 9 15.24 15.51 19.21
C LYS A 9 15.63 14.43 18.22
N TYR A 10 16.73 14.60 17.50
CA TYR A 10 17.26 13.57 16.61
C TYR A 10 17.86 12.42 17.43
N THR A 11 18.63 12.76 18.46
CA THR A 11 19.27 11.81 19.36
C THR A 11 18.24 10.95 20.10
N ASP A 12 17.17 11.56 20.62
CA ASP A 12 16.05 10.88 21.29
C ASP A 12 15.35 9.84 20.40
N GLN A 13 15.44 10.00 19.08
CA GLN A 13 14.83 9.13 18.06
C GLN A 13 15.87 8.19 17.40
N GLY A 14 17.05 8.04 18.01
CA GLY A 14 18.07 7.08 17.60
C GLY A 14 18.91 7.53 16.40
N LEU A 15 19.08 8.84 16.20
CA LEU A 15 20.11 9.40 15.32
C LEU A 15 20.98 10.36 16.14
N PRO A 16 22.18 9.94 16.59
CA PRO A 16 23.04 10.80 17.41
C PRO A 16 23.42 12.08 16.67
N VAL A 17 23.07 13.23 17.25
CA VAL A 17 23.40 14.55 16.70
C VAL A 17 23.90 15.47 17.80
N GLN A 18 25.00 16.16 17.52
CA GLN A 18 25.55 17.22 18.38
C GLN A 18 25.51 18.55 17.64
N ALA A 19 25.19 19.63 18.36
CA ALA A 19 25.24 20.98 17.83
C ALA A 19 26.50 21.69 18.34
N ASP A 20 27.37 22.14 17.44
CA ASP A 20 28.56 22.94 17.74
C ASP A 20 28.43 24.32 17.08
N GLY A 21 28.03 25.32 17.86
CA GLY A 21 27.72 26.65 17.34
C GLY A 21 26.54 26.63 16.34
N ALA A 22 26.85 26.86 15.06
CA ALA A 22 25.90 26.80 13.94
C ALA A 22 25.97 25.47 13.17
N GLU A 23 26.88 24.57 13.53
CA GLU A 23 27.11 23.29 12.87
C GLU A 23 26.37 22.15 13.57
N LEU A 24 25.83 21.21 12.80
CA LEU A 24 25.30 19.94 13.27
C LEU A 24 26.24 18.81 12.86
N ARG A 25 26.66 18.02 13.84
CA ARG A 25 27.45 16.80 13.66
C ARG A 25 26.56 15.59 13.90
N VAL A 26 26.36 14.79 12.86
CA VAL A 26 25.48 13.62 12.85
C VAL A 26 26.34 12.36 12.76
N GLU A 27 26.17 11.44 13.69
CA GLU A 27 26.89 10.15 13.66
C GLU A 27 25.95 9.04 13.20
N HIS A 28 26.33 8.33 12.14
CA HIS A 28 25.54 7.23 11.61
C HIS A 28 26.39 6.24 10.81
N ALA A 29 26.16 4.94 11.01
CA ALA A 29 26.85 3.85 10.30
C ALA A 29 28.40 3.96 10.31
N GLY A 30 28.99 4.45 11.41
CA GLY A 30 30.45 4.63 11.52
C GLY A 30 31.01 5.86 10.80
N HIS A 31 30.14 6.72 10.25
CA HIS A 31 30.50 7.97 9.61
C HIS A 31 30.03 9.18 10.43
N THR A 32 30.82 10.25 10.37
CA THR A 32 30.45 11.56 10.92
C THR A 32 30.09 12.49 9.77
N PHE A 33 28.85 12.95 9.75
CA PHE A 33 28.36 13.93 8.80
C PHE A 33 28.31 15.31 9.44
N VAL A 34 28.66 16.33 8.66
CA VAL A 34 28.69 17.72 9.12
C VAL A 34 27.77 18.55 8.25
N CYS A 35 26.85 19.28 8.86
CA CYS A 35 25.89 20.13 8.17
C CYS A 35 25.74 21.49 8.86
N GLU A 36 25.81 22.57 8.10
CA GLU A 36 25.54 23.92 8.57
C GLU A 36 24.21 24.40 7.98
N PRO A 37 23.14 24.59 8.78
CA PRO A 37 21.89 25.15 8.28
C PRO A 37 22.08 26.60 7.83
N ASP A 38 21.47 26.97 6.70
CA ASP A 38 21.49 28.35 6.24
C ASP A 38 20.68 29.30 7.16
N ALA A 39 20.82 30.60 6.93
CA ALA A 39 20.13 31.62 7.73
C ALA A 39 18.60 31.47 7.74
N THR A 40 18.02 30.98 6.64
CA THR A 40 16.58 30.74 6.52
C THR A 40 16.15 29.61 7.46
N TRP A 41 16.90 28.51 7.50
CA TRP A 41 16.66 27.39 8.40
C TRP A 41 16.93 27.72 9.85
N LEU A 42 18.01 28.45 10.16
CA LEU A 42 18.29 28.90 11.52
C LEU A 42 17.13 29.74 12.08
N SER A 43 16.59 30.67 11.27
CA SER A 43 15.41 31.47 11.62
C SER A 43 14.16 30.60 11.84
N ALA A 44 13.92 29.62 10.96
CA ALA A 44 12.78 28.71 11.08
C ALA A 44 12.86 27.81 12.32
N ILE A 45 14.05 27.25 12.61
CA ILE A 45 14.32 26.45 13.81
C ILE A 45 14.06 27.30 15.06
N ASP A 46 14.56 28.53 15.07
CA ASP A 46 14.33 29.48 16.15
C ASP A 46 12.85 29.75 16.37
N ALA A 47 12.12 30.09 15.29
CA ALA A 47 10.70 30.37 15.35
C ALA A 47 9.92 29.14 15.85
N PHE A 48 10.24 27.94 15.35
CA PHE A 48 9.55 26.71 15.70
C PHE A 48 9.72 26.34 17.18
N PHE A 49 10.95 26.32 17.70
CA PHE A 49 11.20 25.92 19.09
C PHE A 49 10.85 27.01 20.11
N LYS A 50 10.88 28.28 19.72
CA LYS A 50 10.44 29.38 20.60
C LYS A 50 8.91 29.53 20.61
N ALA A 51 8.24 29.25 19.50
CA ALA A 51 6.81 29.43 19.38
C ALA A 51 6.04 28.22 19.95
N LYS A 52 5.32 28.44 21.05
CA LYS A 52 4.41 27.44 21.65
C LYS A 52 3.05 27.35 20.92
N GLN A 53 3.03 27.54 19.61
CA GLN A 53 1.79 27.70 18.82
C GLN A 53 1.49 26.54 17.87
N TYR A 54 2.43 25.62 17.67
CA TYR A 54 2.31 24.53 16.72
C TYR A 54 1.78 23.28 17.41
N THR A 55 0.76 22.67 16.83
CA THR A 55 0.24 21.35 17.20
C THR A 55 0.30 20.45 15.98
N PHE A 56 0.96 19.31 16.08
CA PHE A 56 1.10 18.36 14.98
C PHE A 56 0.34 17.08 15.27
N ASP A 57 -0.60 16.74 14.40
CA ASP A 57 -1.30 15.46 14.43
C ASP A 57 -0.45 14.40 13.71
N GLU A 58 0.17 13.51 14.50
CA GLU A 58 1.08 12.47 14.00
C GLU A 58 0.38 11.40 13.16
N GLY A 59 -0.92 11.19 13.38
CA GLY A 59 -1.70 10.17 12.66
C GLY A 59 -2.21 10.69 11.32
N ARG A 60 -2.60 11.97 11.26
CA ARG A 60 -3.18 12.62 10.07
C ARG A 60 -2.15 13.41 9.26
N HIS A 61 -0.96 13.65 9.83
CA HIS A 61 0.09 14.52 9.27
C HIS A 61 -0.42 15.93 8.98
N ILE A 62 -1.05 16.53 10.00
CA ILE A 62 -1.62 17.87 9.96
C ILE A 62 -0.90 18.75 11.00
N LEU A 63 -0.28 19.83 10.54
CA LEU A 63 0.23 20.90 11.38
C LEU A 63 -0.84 21.97 11.54
N GLN A 64 -1.21 22.29 12.77
CA GLN A 64 -2.07 23.42 13.10
C GLN A 64 -1.25 24.51 13.80
N ALA A 65 -1.45 25.75 13.36
CA ALA A 65 -0.93 26.95 14.02
C ALA A 65 -2.04 27.98 14.22
N TYR A 66 -1.68 29.15 14.76
CA TYR A 66 -2.63 30.20 15.15
C TYR A 66 -3.58 30.69 14.03
N LYS A 67 -3.12 30.70 12.78
CA LYS A 67 -3.87 31.18 11.60
C LYS A 67 -3.72 30.29 10.37
N CYS A 68 -3.09 29.13 10.50
CA CYS A 68 -2.90 28.24 9.38
C CYS A 68 -3.03 26.78 9.77
N VAL A 69 -3.39 25.97 8.78
CA VAL A 69 -3.40 24.52 8.83
C VAL A 69 -2.63 24.05 7.61
N GLU A 70 -1.66 23.18 7.83
CA GLU A 70 -0.87 22.58 6.76
C GLU A 70 -1.00 21.06 6.83
N THR A 71 -1.41 20.45 5.72
CA THR A 71 -1.67 19.00 5.64
C THR A 71 -0.78 18.36 4.60
N GLN A 72 -0.25 17.17 4.90
CA GLN A 72 0.53 16.40 3.94
C GLN A 72 -0.34 15.86 2.81
N LEU A 73 0.17 15.96 1.59
CA LEU A 73 -0.42 15.41 0.39
C LEU A 73 0.38 14.23 -0.14
N VAL A 74 -0.31 13.33 -0.84
CA VAL A 74 0.27 12.22 -1.58
C VAL A 74 -0.21 12.28 -3.02
N ARG A 75 0.70 12.00 -3.95
CA ARG A 75 0.37 11.89 -5.37
C ARG A 75 -0.11 10.48 -5.68
N LEU A 76 -1.27 10.39 -6.32
CA LEU A 76 -1.88 9.13 -6.74
C LEU A 76 -1.41 8.69 -8.13
N SER A 77 -0.92 9.63 -8.94
CA SER A 77 -0.41 9.33 -10.28
C SER A 77 1.03 8.81 -10.25
N PRO A 78 1.37 7.78 -11.05
CA PRO A 78 2.74 7.27 -11.19
C PRO A 78 3.63 8.16 -12.07
N VAL A 79 3.12 9.25 -12.64
CA VAL A 79 3.88 10.15 -13.51
C VAL A 79 5.01 10.83 -12.75
N PHE A 80 6.16 11.01 -13.43
CA PHE A 80 7.33 11.69 -12.89
C PHE A 80 6.97 13.04 -12.25
N ALA A 81 7.42 13.22 -11.01
CA ALA A 81 6.92 14.23 -10.10
C ALA A 81 7.54 15.61 -10.35
N VAL A 82 6.90 16.42 -11.20
CA VAL A 82 7.09 17.87 -11.12
C VAL A 82 6.38 18.38 -9.88
N ARG A 83 7.11 19.01 -8.95
CA ARG A 83 6.54 19.65 -7.75
C ARG A 83 6.03 21.05 -8.10
N THR A 84 4.97 21.11 -8.91
CA THR A 84 4.38 22.35 -9.39
C THR A 84 3.61 23.06 -8.28
N GLU A 85 3.99 24.28 -7.92
CA GLU A 85 3.28 25.05 -6.91
C GLU A 85 1.93 25.58 -7.41
N TYR A 86 0.92 25.55 -6.54
CA TYR A 86 -0.41 26.08 -6.83
C TYR A 86 -0.90 26.99 -5.73
N GLU A 87 -1.57 28.07 -6.10
CA GLU A 87 -2.14 29.04 -5.17
C GLU A 87 -3.62 29.28 -5.49
N TYR A 88 -4.44 29.31 -4.43
CA TYR A 88 -5.87 29.57 -4.52
C TYR A 88 -6.29 30.58 -3.47
N ALA A 89 -7.18 31.48 -3.85
CA ALA A 89 -7.88 32.36 -2.93
C ALA A 89 -9.27 31.78 -2.62
N ASP A 90 -9.61 31.75 -1.33
CA ASP A 90 -10.94 31.38 -0.83
C ASP A 90 -11.83 32.64 -0.70
N VAL A 91 -13.15 32.44 -0.84
CA VAL A 91 -14.20 33.47 -0.81
C VAL A 91 -14.14 34.32 0.45
N HIS A 92 -13.77 33.75 1.60
CA HIS A 92 -13.58 34.53 2.83
C HIS A 92 -12.11 34.88 3.13
N LYS A 93 -11.37 35.34 2.11
CA LYS A 93 -9.98 35.85 2.23
C LYS A 93 -9.02 34.85 2.87
N GLY A 94 -9.25 33.57 2.59
CA GLY A 94 -8.29 32.51 2.91
C GLY A 94 -7.36 32.29 1.73
N GLU A 95 -6.15 31.83 1.98
CA GLU A 95 -5.17 31.50 0.95
C GLU A 95 -4.77 30.04 1.12
N LEU A 96 -4.85 29.27 0.04
CA LEU A 96 -4.39 27.89 -0.01
C LEU A 96 -3.19 27.82 -0.94
N ARG A 97 -2.04 27.38 -0.42
CA ARG A 97 -0.86 27.08 -1.21
C ARG A 97 -0.57 25.59 -1.16
N ILE A 98 -0.48 24.97 -2.32
CA ILE A 98 -0.06 23.59 -2.50
C ILE A 98 1.37 23.62 -3.05
N ALA A 99 2.34 23.19 -2.24
CA ALA A 99 3.76 23.31 -2.54
C ALA A 99 4.58 22.32 -1.70
N THR A 100 5.92 22.40 -1.76
CA THR A 100 6.76 21.73 -0.77
C THR A 100 6.47 22.22 0.63
N ALA A 101 6.53 21.29 1.59
CA ALA A 101 6.30 21.55 3.01
C ALA A 101 7.03 22.79 3.52
N SER A 102 6.35 23.56 4.36
CA SER A 102 6.96 24.67 5.08
C SER A 102 8.07 24.18 6.02
N PRO A 103 9.03 25.05 6.40
CA PRO A 103 10.03 24.71 7.39
C PRO A 103 9.41 24.22 8.71
N GLU A 104 8.32 24.83 9.16
CA GLU A 104 7.63 24.44 10.38
C GLU A 104 7.02 23.04 10.28
N PHE A 105 6.44 22.71 9.12
CA PHE A 105 5.93 21.36 8.86
C PHE A 105 7.07 20.34 8.83
N CYS A 106 8.18 20.64 8.17
CA CYS A 106 9.34 19.75 8.13
C CYS A 106 9.90 19.47 9.53
N LEU A 107 10.02 20.51 10.36
CA LEU A 107 10.51 20.40 11.74
C LEU A 107 9.52 19.63 12.63
N ALA A 108 8.21 19.92 12.51
CA ALA A 108 7.19 19.17 13.23
C ALA A 108 7.20 17.69 12.84
N TYR A 109 7.30 17.39 11.54
CA TYR A 109 7.28 16.03 11.05
C TYR A 109 8.53 15.24 11.47
N ILE A 110 9.73 15.79 11.30
CA ILE A 110 10.98 15.09 11.64
C ILE A 110 11.16 14.89 13.16
N THR A 111 10.54 15.75 13.97
CA THR A 111 10.58 15.65 15.45
C THR A 111 9.39 14.90 16.05
N SER A 112 8.43 14.47 15.21
CA SER A 112 7.25 13.70 15.63
C SER A 112 7.55 12.22 15.82
N LYS A 113 6.75 11.54 16.64
CA LYS A 113 6.74 10.07 16.77
C LYS A 113 5.86 9.40 15.72
N SER A 114 5.78 9.98 14.53
CA SER A 114 4.98 9.47 13.42
C SER A 114 5.28 7.99 13.15
N PRO A 115 4.24 7.16 12.88
CA PRO A 115 4.43 5.74 12.57
C PRO A 115 5.28 5.51 11.30
N LEU A 116 5.40 6.52 10.43
CA LEU A 116 6.24 6.46 9.24
C LEU A 116 7.74 6.62 9.52
N LYS A 117 8.12 6.98 10.75
CA LYS A 117 9.51 7.15 11.20
C LYS A 117 10.36 7.94 10.21
N PRO A 118 10.09 9.25 10.00
CA PRO A 118 10.77 10.05 8.98
C PRO A 118 12.30 10.08 9.11
N LEU A 119 12.84 9.91 10.33
CA LEU A 119 14.29 9.80 10.54
C LEU A 119 14.91 8.53 9.96
N ASP A 120 14.16 7.43 9.81
CA ASP A 120 14.69 6.22 9.16
C ASP A 120 14.95 6.46 7.67
N LEU A 121 14.17 7.33 7.02
CA LEU A 121 14.45 7.78 5.65
C LEU A 121 15.72 8.64 5.57
N VAL A 122 15.98 9.45 6.59
CA VAL A 122 17.20 10.26 6.69
C VAL A 122 18.42 9.35 6.88
N LYS A 123 18.34 8.37 7.79
CA LYS A 123 19.38 7.35 8.03
C LYS A 123 19.78 6.63 6.74
N ARG A 124 18.81 6.05 6.02
CA ARG A 124 19.05 5.38 4.73
C ARG A 124 19.69 6.29 3.68
N ARG A 125 19.28 7.56 3.64
CA ARG A 125 19.88 8.56 2.73
C ARG A 125 21.33 8.84 3.09
N LEU A 126 21.65 8.93 4.39
CA LEU A 126 23.02 9.13 4.87
C LEU A 126 23.90 7.91 4.54
N GLU A 127 23.40 6.68 4.77
CA GLU A 127 24.09 5.43 4.42
C GLU A 127 24.45 5.39 2.93
N SER A 128 23.46 5.56 2.04
CA SER A 128 23.68 5.55 0.59
C SER A 128 24.66 6.63 0.11
N ARG A 129 24.70 7.79 0.79
CA ARG A 129 25.63 8.87 0.46
C ARG A 129 27.04 8.63 0.97
N ALA A 130 27.20 7.94 2.10
CA ALA A 130 28.51 7.64 2.66
C ALA A 130 29.41 6.86 1.69
N GLU A 131 28.80 6.03 0.84
CA GLU A 131 29.48 5.25 -0.20
C GLU A 131 30.09 6.12 -1.31
N HIS A 132 29.52 7.30 -1.57
CA HIS A 132 29.81 8.11 -2.76
C HIS A 132 30.40 9.49 -2.43
N MET A 133 30.30 9.95 -1.18
CA MET A 133 30.76 11.27 -0.80
C MET A 133 32.28 11.31 -0.56
N PRO A 134 32.98 12.35 -1.04
CA PRO A 134 34.38 12.56 -0.69
C PRO A 134 34.49 12.90 0.79
N LYS A 135 35.46 12.29 1.47
CA LYS A 135 35.80 12.61 2.86
C LYS A 135 36.59 13.91 2.93
N GLY A 136 36.26 14.74 3.91
CA GLY A 136 37.04 15.92 4.29
C GLY A 136 38.42 15.54 4.85
N SER A 137 39.27 16.54 5.05
CA SER A 137 40.60 16.36 5.65
C SER A 137 40.56 15.76 7.07
N ASP A 138 39.46 15.97 7.77
CA ASP A 138 39.16 15.46 9.12
C ASP A 138 38.43 14.09 9.09
N GLY A 139 38.22 13.51 7.91
CA GLY A 139 37.46 12.27 7.72
C GLY A 139 35.94 12.44 7.74
N SER A 140 35.43 13.66 7.95
CA SER A 140 33.99 13.94 7.98
C SER A 140 33.38 14.02 6.59
N LEU A 141 32.07 13.78 6.50
CA LEU A 141 31.29 13.89 5.27
C LEU A 141 30.44 15.17 5.29
N LYS A 142 30.74 16.11 4.40
CA LYS A 142 30.04 17.40 4.38
C LYS A 142 28.69 17.29 3.67
N ILE A 143 27.62 17.63 4.39
CA ILE A 143 26.27 17.79 3.85
C ILE A 143 26.09 19.27 3.49
N HIS A 144 25.93 19.56 2.20
CA HIS A 144 25.81 20.93 1.71
C HIS A 144 24.41 21.52 1.85
N ARG A 145 23.36 20.70 1.97
CA ARG A 145 21.98 21.16 2.08
C ARG A 145 21.36 20.61 3.35
N PHE A 146 20.91 21.48 4.24
CA PHE A 146 20.23 21.05 5.46
C PHE A 146 18.97 20.23 5.20
N ASN A 147 18.30 20.45 4.07
CA ASN A 147 17.17 19.62 3.62
C ASN A 147 17.52 18.13 3.51
N ASP A 148 18.80 17.76 3.39
CA ASP A 148 19.23 16.37 3.36
C ASP A 148 19.11 15.67 4.72
N LEU A 149 19.05 16.44 5.80
CA LEU A 149 18.73 15.96 7.15
C LEU A 149 17.23 15.96 7.45
N LEU A 150 16.39 16.37 6.49
CA LEU A 150 14.95 16.49 6.65
C LEU A 150 14.18 15.58 5.68
N VAL A 151 12.88 15.46 5.92
CA VAL A 151 11.92 14.95 4.94
C VAL A 151 11.01 16.10 4.52
N THR A 152 11.01 16.42 3.22
CA THR A 152 10.26 17.54 2.63
C THR A 152 9.11 17.02 1.78
N PRO A 153 7.96 16.67 2.41
CA PRO A 153 6.79 16.20 1.69
C PRO A 153 6.13 17.33 0.90
N TYR A 154 5.16 16.97 0.07
CA TYR A 154 4.26 17.92 -0.57
C TYR A 154 3.10 18.21 0.39
N THR A 155 2.69 19.46 0.52
CA THR A 155 1.66 19.87 1.50
C THR A 155 0.68 20.87 0.89
N ALA A 156 -0.50 20.97 1.51
CA ALA A 156 -1.46 22.03 1.32
C ALA A 156 -1.48 22.90 2.58
N LYS A 157 -1.02 24.15 2.48
CA LYS A 157 -1.05 25.15 3.56
C LYS A 157 -2.21 26.11 3.34
N TYR A 158 -3.21 26.03 4.19
CA TYR A 158 -4.34 26.95 4.23
C TYR A 158 -4.14 27.99 5.33
N SER A 159 -4.23 29.27 4.98
CA SER A 159 -4.02 30.40 5.89
C SER A 159 -5.22 31.35 5.87
N VAL A 160 -5.53 31.96 7.02
CA VAL A 160 -6.61 32.95 7.15
C VAL A 160 -6.07 34.29 7.63
N ALA A 161 -6.64 35.39 7.11
CA ALA A 161 -6.25 36.74 7.51
C ALA A 161 -6.51 37.02 9.02
N ARG A 162 -7.67 36.56 9.51
CA ARG A 162 -8.11 36.75 10.90
C ARG A 162 -8.18 35.43 11.64
N LYS A 163 -7.81 35.45 12.93
CA LYS A 163 -7.90 34.27 13.80
C LYS A 163 -9.35 33.81 13.89
N ILE A 164 -9.56 32.51 13.75
CA ILE A 164 -10.84 31.86 14.02
C ILE A 164 -10.61 30.70 14.99
N GLU A 165 -11.70 30.09 15.44
CA GLU A 165 -11.65 28.89 16.29
C GLU A 165 -10.90 27.74 15.58
N SER A 166 -10.04 27.02 16.31
CA SER A 166 -9.13 26.01 15.72
C SER A 166 -9.87 24.87 15.02
N SER A 167 -10.97 24.38 15.60
CA SER A 167 -11.87 23.37 15.02
C SER A 167 -12.45 23.81 13.67
N LYS A 168 -12.94 25.06 13.60
CA LYS A 168 -13.49 25.68 12.40
C LYS A 168 -12.42 25.94 11.35
N LEU A 169 -11.20 26.33 11.77
CA LEU A 169 -10.07 26.49 10.87
C LEU A 169 -9.70 25.16 10.21
N LEU A 170 -9.61 24.09 10.98
CA LEU A 170 -9.33 22.75 10.47
C LEU A 170 -10.39 22.29 9.47
N ALA A 171 -11.66 22.37 9.84
CA ALA A 171 -12.76 21.98 8.96
C ALA A 171 -12.74 22.76 7.64
N ARG A 172 -12.55 24.09 7.71
CA ARG A 172 -12.47 24.93 6.52
C ARG A 172 -11.24 24.64 5.66
N ALA A 173 -10.08 24.44 6.28
CA ALA A 173 -8.84 24.09 5.58
C ALA A 173 -8.99 22.77 4.81
N LEU A 174 -9.58 21.75 5.42
CA LEU A 174 -9.79 20.44 4.79
C LEU A 174 -10.79 20.53 3.64
N THR A 175 -11.90 21.25 3.82
CA THR A 175 -12.88 21.48 2.74
C THR A 175 -12.27 22.25 1.57
N ALA A 176 -11.55 23.34 1.84
CA ALA A 176 -10.88 24.13 0.81
C ALA A 176 -9.82 23.31 0.07
N THR A 177 -9.03 22.51 0.80
CA THR A 177 -8.02 21.62 0.22
C THR A 177 -8.68 20.60 -0.70
N LYS A 178 -9.68 19.85 -0.24
CA LYS A 178 -10.39 18.85 -1.07
C LYS A 178 -10.97 19.45 -2.35
N SER A 179 -11.59 20.62 -2.27
CA SER A 179 -12.12 21.33 -3.44
C SER A 179 -11.01 21.73 -4.42
N ALA A 180 -9.85 22.18 -3.93
CA ALA A 180 -8.70 22.51 -4.75
C ALA A 180 -8.05 21.27 -5.39
N LEU A 181 -7.95 20.15 -4.65
CA LEU A 181 -7.43 18.89 -5.18
C LEU A 181 -8.33 18.35 -6.31
N PHE A 182 -9.66 18.43 -6.16
CA PHE A 182 -10.59 18.10 -7.23
C PHE A 182 -10.39 19.00 -8.46
N LYS A 183 -10.27 20.32 -8.24
CA LYS A 183 -10.00 21.27 -9.33
C LYS A 183 -8.70 20.93 -10.05
N LEU A 184 -7.62 20.63 -9.32
CA LEU A 184 -6.34 20.22 -9.89
C LEU A 184 -6.46 18.98 -10.74
N ALA A 185 -7.10 17.93 -10.22
CA ALA A 185 -7.34 16.70 -10.94
C ALA A 185 -8.13 16.98 -12.24
N TYR A 186 -9.17 17.80 -12.17
CA TYR A 186 -9.99 18.16 -13.33
C TYR A 186 -9.23 19.01 -14.37
N THR A 187 -8.46 20.01 -13.96
CA THR A 187 -7.85 20.97 -14.90
C THR A 187 -6.49 20.54 -15.43
N THR A 188 -5.71 19.79 -14.64
CA THR A 188 -4.31 19.47 -14.95
C THR A 188 -4.03 17.97 -15.01
N GLY A 189 -4.94 17.13 -14.51
CA GLY A 189 -4.69 15.70 -14.33
C GLY A 189 -3.81 15.37 -13.12
N ASP A 190 -3.36 16.36 -12.34
CA ASP A 190 -2.60 16.12 -11.11
C ASP A 190 -3.51 15.61 -10.00
N CYS A 191 -3.55 14.29 -9.86
CA CYS A 191 -4.29 13.59 -8.81
C CYS A 191 -3.47 13.55 -7.52
N LEU A 192 -3.79 14.46 -6.62
CA LEU A 192 -3.26 14.54 -5.26
C LEU A 192 -4.38 14.21 -4.27
N GLU A 193 -4.04 13.60 -3.14
CA GLU A 193 -4.96 13.29 -2.06
C GLU A 193 -4.32 13.62 -0.69
N LEU A 194 -5.14 13.84 0.33
CA LEU A 194 -4.68 13.98 1.70
C LEU A 194 -3.99 12.70 2.20
N ARG A 195 -2.86 12.83 2.89
CA ARG A 195 -2.12 11.70 3.46
C ARG A 195 -2.98 10.86 4.41
N GLU A 196 -3.89 11.48 5.16
CA GLU A 196 -4.80 10.80 6.07
C GLU A 196 -5.69 9.75 5.38
N ALA A 197 -5.98 9.92 4.08
CA ALA A 197 -6.79 8.97 3.32
C ALA A 197 -5.99 7.72 2.92
N ILE A 198 -4.66 7.80 2.90
CA ILE A 198 -3.76 6.70 2.51
C ILE A 198 -3.04 6.18 3.75
N LYS A 199 -3.64 5.17 4.37
CA LYS A 199 -3.01 4.47 5.50
C LYS A 199 -1.80 3.64 5.03
N PRO A 200 -0.68 3.65 5.78
CA PRO A 200 0.45 2.78 5.49
C PRO A 200 0.02 1.31 5.55
N ALA A 201 0.67 0.44 4.78
CA ALA A 201 0.47 -0.99 4.90
C ALA A 201 1.01 -1.46 6.27
N SER A 202 0.12 -2.00 7.11
CA SER A 202 0.50 -2.61 8.40
C SER A 202 1.07 -4.03 8.24
N LEU A 203 1.00 -4.59 7.03
CA LEU A 203 1.51 -5.93 6.76
C LEU A 203 3.04 -5.89 6.65
N PRO A 204 3.74 -6.91 7.19
CA PRO A 204 5.17 -7.04 7.01
C PRO A 204 5.47 -7.02 5.50
N THR A 205 6.21 -6.00 5.06
CA THR A 205 6.79 -6.01 3.72
C THR A 205 7.76 -7.18 3.72
N GLN A 206 7.56 -8.16 2.83
CA GLN A 206 8.52 -9.25 2.66
C GLN A 206 9.90 -8.63 2.48
N ALA A 207 10.89 -9.15 3.21
CA ALA A 207 12.27 -8.71 3.08
C ALA A 207 12.64 -8.73 1.59
N GLN A 208 13.23 -7.63 1.11
CA GLN A 208 13.83 -7.66 -0.22
C GLN A 208 14.94 -8.70 -0.15
N GLU A 209 14.72 -9.84 -0.78
CA GLU A 209 15.77 -10.82 -1.02
C GLU A 209 16.87 -10.16 -1.85
N GLU A 210 18.12 -10.57 -1.64
CA GLU A 210 19.23 -10.12 -2.47
C GLU A 210 18.89 -10.41 -3.94
N LEU A 211 19.10 -9.41 -4.79
CA LEU A 211 18.81 -9.54 -6.21
C LEU A 211 19.75 -10.60 -6.80
N ASP A 212 19.23 -11.78 -7.11
CA ASP A 212 19.91 -12.70 -7.99
C ASP A 212 19.91 -12.11 -9.41
N SER A 213 21.10 -11.78 -9.91
CA SER A 213 21.31 -11.24 -11.25
C SER A 213 21.25 -12.29 -12.36
N SER A 214 21.07 -13.58 -12.01
CA SER A 214 20.97 -14.66 -12.99
C SER A 214 19.68 -14.59 -13.80
N ILE A 215 19.74 -14.97 -15.08
CA ILE A 215 18.55 -15.09 -15.93
C ILE A 215 17.86 -16.44 -15.60
N PRO A 216 16.56 -16.46 -15.29
CA PRO A 216 15.85 -17.70 -15.02
C PRO A 216 15.83 -18.65 -16.22
N ASN A 217 16.01 -19.96 -15.99
CA ASN A 217 15.93 -21.02 -17.01
C ASN A 217 14.48 -21.44 -17.34
N VAL A 218 13.50 -20.60 -17.01
CA VAL A 218 12.07 -20.93 -17.08
C VAL A 218 11.35 -19.87 -17.88
N ALA A 219 10.51 -20.30 -18.81
CA ALA A 219 9.63 -19.43 -19.56
C ALA A 219 8.27 -19.30 -18.86
N TYR A 220 7.80 -18.06 -18.72
CA TYR A 220 6.48 -17.73 -18.16
C TYR A 220 5.56 -17.20 -19.26
N SER A 221 4.26 -17.40 -19.11
CA SER A 221 3.27 -16.84 -20.03
C SER A 221 3.27 -15.31 -19.99
N ASP A 222 3.47 -14.68 -21.15
CA ASP A 222 3.45 -13.22 -21.31
C ASP A 222 2.13 -12.60 -20.82
N ASP A 223 1.01 -13.27 -21.03
CA ASP A 223 -0.30 -12.77 -20.62
C ASP A 223 -0.42 -12.74 -19.09
N LEU A 224 0.05 -13.78 -18.39
CA LEU A 224 0.07 -13.81 -16.92
C LEU A 224 1.03 -12.75 -16.38
N LEU A 225 2.19 -12.58 -17.02
CA LEU A 225 3.18 -11.58 -16.62
C LEU A 225 2.65 -10.15 -16.76
N LYS A 226 1.81 -9.85 -17.76
CA LYS A 226 1.16 -8.52 -17.89
C LYS A 226 0.31 -8.21 -16.65
N TYR A 227 -0.58 -9.12 -16.26
CA TYR A 227 -1.41 -8.95 -15.07
C TYR A 227 -0.57 -8.85 -13.79
N TYR A 228 0.45 -9.71 -13.65
CA TYR A 228 1.33 -9.70 -12.50
C TYR A 228 2.10 -8.38 -12.35
N LYS A 229 2.62 -7.83 -13.47
CA LYS A 229 3.32 -6.54 -13.50
C LYS A 229 2.40 -5.40 -13.08
N VAL A 230 1.18 -5.35 -13.62
CA VAL A 230 0.17 -4.35 -13.21
C VAL A 230 -0.16 -4.47 -11.72
N ALA A 231 -0.30 -5.70 -11.22
CA ALA A 231 -0.57 -5.96 -9.81
C ALA A 231 0.58 -5.49 -8.91
N LYS A 232 1.84 -5.77 -9.25
CA LYS A 232 3.00 -5.36 -8.46
C LYS A 232 3.28 -3.86 -8.54
N SER A 233 3.01 -3.22 -9.68
CA SER A 233 3.28 -1.79 -9.86
C SER A 233 2.17 -0.88 -9.34
N SER A 234 0.96 -1.40 -9.12
CA SER A 234 -0.16 -0.57 -8.65
C SER A 234 0.00 -0.18 -7.18
N ILE A 235 -0.32 1.07 -6.88
CA ILE A 235 -0.42 1.59 -5.52
C ILE A 235 -1.77 1.28 -4.86
N PHE A 236 -2.78 0.92 -5.65
CA PHE A 236 -4.17 0.78 -5.23
C PHE A 236 -4.52 -0.70 -4.97
N PRO A 237 -4.85 -1.10 -3.72
CA PRO A 237 -5.09 -2.50 -3.37
C PRO A 237 -6.18 -3.20 -4.17
N ASN A 238 -7.23 -2.48 -4.58
CA ASN A 238 -8.27 -3.04 -5.45
C ASN A 238 -7.72 -3.43 -6.82
N GLN A 239 -6.88 -2.60 -7.43
CA GLN A 239 -6.25 -2.91 -8.71
C GLN A 239 -5.24 -4.05 -8.56
N GLN A 240 -4.45 -4.05 -7.46
CA GLN A 240 -3.56 -5.16 -7.13
C GLN A 240 -4.35 -6.47 -7.04
N PHE A 241 -5.42 -6.48 -6.24
CA PHE A 241 -6.26 -7.65 -6.01
C PHE A 241 -6.88 -8.18 -7.31
N LEU A 242 -7.54 -7.31 -8.09
CA LEU A 242 -8.19 -7.71 -9.34
C LEU A 242 -7.19 -8.23 -10.37
N SER A 243 -6.01 -7.61 -10.46
CA SER A 243 -4.97 -8.05 -11.39
C SER A 243 -4.41 -9.44 -11.01
N TYR A 244 -4.20 -9.72 -9.72
CA TYR A 244 -3.86 -11.08 -9.28
C TYR A 244 -5.02 -12.06 -9.50
N TYR A 245 -6.26 -11.63 -9.30
CA TYR A 245 -7.44 -12.48 -9.55
C TYR A 245 -7.56 -12.89 -11.02
N HIS A 246 -7.28 -11.98 -11.95
CA HIS A 246 -7.32 -12.28 -13.38
C HIS A 246 -6.34 -13.38 -13.80
N ILE A 247 -5.22 -13.56 -13.09
CA ILE A 247 -4.31 -14.70 -13.30
C ILE A 247 -5.02 -16.02 -12.96
N LEU A 248 -5.83 -16.06 -11.91
CA LEU A 248 -6.62 -17.24 -11.56
C LEU A 248 -7.74 -17.48 -12.57
N GLU A 249 -8.45 -16.40 -12.94
CA GLU A 249 -9.57 -16.41 -13.89
C GLU A 249 -9.16 -16.89 -15.29
N TYR A 250 -7.94 -16.57 -15.71
CA TYR A 250 -7.36 -17.05 -16.98
C TYR A 250 -7.46 -18.57 -17.15
N PHE A 251 -7.45 -19.33 -16.06
CA PHE A 251 -7.50 -20.80 -16.07
C PHE A 251 -8.88 -21.40 -15.81
N PHE A 252 -9.92 -20.59 -15.54
CA PHE A 252 -11.24 -21.10 -15.14
C PHE A 252 -11.83 -22.07 -16.16
N LEU A 253 -11.96 -21.64 -17.41
CA LEU A 253 -12.53 -22.47 -18.48
C LEU A 253 -11.64 -23.68 -18.78
N ARG A 254 -10.33 -23.46 -18.94
CA ARG A 254 -9.38 -24.53 -19.27
C ARG A 254 -9.39 -25.65 -18.23
N VAL A 255 -9.33 -25.32 -16.94
CA VAL A 255 -9.33 -26.34 -15.87
C VAL A 255 -10.70 -27.02 -15.76
N SER A 256 -11.78 -26.27 -15.94
CA SER A 256 -13.13 -26.84 -15.98
C SER A 256 -13.28 -27.87 -17.12
N ASP A 257 -12.81 -27.55 -18.32
CA ASP A 257 -12.88 -28.43 -19.48
C ASP A 257 -11.98 -29.66 -19.33
N GLU A 258 -10.79 -29.52 -18.77
CA GLU A 258 -9.90 -30.65 -18.48
C GLU A 258 -10.51 -31.62 -17.46
N ASN A 259 -11.19 -31.09 -16.43
CA ASN A 259 -11.91 -31.90 -15.45
C ASN A 259 -13.10 -32.64 -16.08
N LEU A 260 -13.85 -31.97 -16.97
CA LEU A 260 -14.92 -32.60 -17.73
C LEU A 260 -14.36 -33.72 -18.62
N HIS A 261 -13.31 -33.43 -19.38
CA HIS A 261 -12.68 -34.39 -20.28
C HIS A 261 -12.19 -35.62 -19.51
N THR A 262 -11.56 -35.41 -18.35
CA THR A 262 -11.11 -36.51 -17.48
C THR A 262 -12.29 -37.35 -16.97
N SER A 263 -13.38 -36.70 -16.56
CA SER A 263 -14.59 -37.37 -16.09
C SER A 263 -15.27 -38.19 -17.19
N VAL A 264 -15.40 -37.61 -18.40
CA VAL A 264 -15.94 -38.29 -19.58
C VAL A 264 -15.05 -39.47 -19.98
N LYS A 265 -13.73 -39.25 -20.03
CA LYS A 265 -12.76 -40.30 -20.35
C LYS A 265 -12.84 -41.47 -19.37
N ALA A 266 -12.99 -41.20 -18.07
CA ALA A 266 -13.16 -42.24 -17.05
C ALA A 266 -14.45 -43.05 -17.24
N ILE A 267 -15.56 -42.40 -17.60
CA ILE A 267 -16.84 -43.07 -17.90
C ILE A 267 -16.70 -43.96 -19.14
N VAL A 268 -16.16 -43.42 -20.23
CA VAL A 268 -16.05 -44.12 -21.53
C VAL A 268 -15.07 -45.29 -21.46
N ASN A 269 -13.96 -45.14 -20.73
CA ASN A 269 -12.95 -46.19 -20.60
C ASN A 269 -13.27 -47.24 -19.52
N SER A 270 -14.41 -47.13 -18.83
CA SER A 270 -14.80 -48.15 -17.85
C SER A 270 -15.04 -49.49 -18.55
N PRO A 271 -14.52 -50.62 -18.04
CA PRO A 271 -14.81 -51.95 -18.59
C PRO A 271 -16.31 -52.31 -18.63
N THR A 272 -17.12 -51.62 -17.81
CA THR A 272 -18.57 -51.80 -17.73
C THR A 272 -19.36 -50.86 -18.65
N PHE A 273 -18.67 -49.97 -19.38
CA PHE A 273 -19.32 -49.04 -20.27
C PHE A 273 -19.82 -49.75 -21.52
N SER A 274 -21.08 -49.50 -21.85
CA SER A 274 -21.76 -49.98 -23.06
C SER A 274 -22.64 -48.87 -23.59
N SER A 275 -23.02 -48.91 -24.87
CA SER A 275 -23.92 -47.93 -25.50
C SER A 275 -25.39 -48.07 -25.05
N SER A 276 -25.63 -48.58 -23.83
CA SER A 276 -26.96 -48.71 -23.24
C SER A 276 -27.54 -47.34 -22.89
N TYR A 277 -28.87 -47.25 -22.85
CA TYR A 277 -29.59 -46.02 -22.50
C TYR A 277 -29.15 -45.44 -21.15
N GLU A 278 -28.88 -46.29 -20.15
CA GLU A 278 -28.46 -45.87 -18.81
C GLU A 278 -27.07 -45.23 -18.81
N ASN A 279 -26.11 -45.85 -19.51
CA ASN A 279 -24.74 -45.35 -19.62
C ASN A 279 -24.67 -44.04 -20.42
N VAL A 280 -25.45 -43.93 -21.51
CA VAL A 280 -25.57 -42.69 -22.29
C VAL A 280 -26.26 -41.60 -21.45
N SER A 281 -27.28 -41.95 -20.68
CA SER A 281 -27.96 -41.00 -19.77
C SER A 281 -27.03 -40.49 -18.66
N ARG A 282 -26.16 -41.34 -18.11
CA ARG A 282 -25.13 -40.96 -17.13
C ARG A 282 -24.09 -40.01 -17.74
N LEU A 283 -23.66 -40.27 -18.97
CA LEU A 283 -22.76 -39.38 -19.71
C LEU A 283 -23.42 -38.02 -19.98
N MET A 284 -24.66 -38.01 -20.49
CA MET A 284 -25.43 -36.77 -20.69
C MET A 284 -25.65 -36.00 -19.39
N GLY A 285 -25.88 -36.69 -18.27
CA GLY A 285 -25.99 -36.07 -16.95
C GLY A 285 -24.71 -35.37 -16.51
N THR A 286 -23.55 -35.95 -16.82
CA THR A 286 -22.23 -35.35 -16.55
C THR A 286 -22.02 -34.08 -17.38
N LEU A 287 -22.38 -34.11 -18.67
CA LEU A 287 -22.32 -32.95 -19.55
C LEU A 287 -23.27 -31.82 -19.11
N LYS A 288 -24.52 -32.13 -18.77
CA LYS A 288 -25.49 -31.13 -18.27
C LYS A 288 -25.09 -30.53 -16.93
N LYS A 289 -24.47 -31.32 -16.04
CA LYS A 289 -23.97 -30.82 -14.76
C LYS A 289 -22.82 -29.84 -14.97
N HIS A 290 -21.92 -30.10 -15.93
CA HIS A 290 -20.83 -29.20 -16.29
C HIS A 290 -21.35 -27.84 -16.78
N ASP A 291 -22.32 -27.85 -17.69
CA ASP A 291 -22.94 -26.64 -18.25
C ASP A 291 -23.58 -25.76 -17.14
N ASN A 292 -24.28 -26.40 -16.19
CA ASN A 292 -24.86 -25.74 -15.02
C ASN A 292 -23.83 -25.38 -13.92
N SER A 293 -22.63 -25.96 -13.93
CA SER A 293 -21.57 -25.74 -12.92
C SER A 293 -20.59 -24.62 -13.29
N SER A 294 -20.93 -23.80 -14.27
CA SER A 294 -20.25 -22.54 -14.60
C SER A 294 -20.31 -21.49 -13.47
N ASP A 295 -20.55 -21.91 -12.22
CA ASP A 295 -20.38 -21.07 -11.03
C ASP A 295 -18.89 -20.78 -10.87
N GLU A 296 -18.55 -19.50 -11.01
CA GLU A 296 -17.22 -18.94 -10.82
C GLU A 296 -16.54 -19.46 -9.53
N THR A 297 -17.33 -19.70 -8.48
CA THR A 297 -16.82 -20.26 -7.22
C THR A 297 -16.24 -21.66 -7.39
N GLU A 298 -16.91 -22.53 -8.15
CA GLU A 298 -16.48 -23.90 -8.40
C GLU A 298 -15.29 -23.92 -9.38
N MET A 299 -15.28 -23.03 -10.37
CA MET A 299 -14.12 -22.88 -11.27
C MET A 299 -12.87 -22.42 -10.52
N LEU A 300 -13.01 -21.45 -9.61
CA LEU A 300 -11.89 -21.02 -8.77
C LEU A 300 -11.40 -22.15 -7.87
N LYS A 301 -12.30 -22.90 -7.22
CA LYS A 301 -11.92 -24.08 -6.42
C LYS A 301 -11.14 -25.11 -7.24
N ALA A 302 -11.59 -25.39 -8.46
CA ALA A 302 -10.93 -26.32 -9.36
C ALA A 302 -9.51 -25.85 -9.73
N VAL A 303 -9.33 -24.56 -10.04
CA VAL A 303 -8.00 -23.97 -10.30
C VAL A 303 -7.09 -24.09 -9.08
N LEU A 304 -7.57 -23.71 -7.89
CA LEU A 304 -6.76 -23.79 -6.67
C LEU A 304 -6.39 -25.24 -6.34
N SER A 305 -7.33 -26.17 -6.48
CA SER A 305 -7.09 -27.60 -6.20
C SER A 305 -6.09 -28.23 -7.16
N LYS A 306 -5.95 -27.67 -8.36
CA LYS A 306 -5.01 -28.16 -9.37
C LYS A 306 -3.59 -27.62 -9.20
N TYR A 307 -3.44 -26.35 -8.82
CA TYR A 307 -2.14 -25.66 -8.88
C TYR A 307 -1.59 -25.22 -7.52
N VAL A 308 -2.39 -25.28 -6.44
CA VAL A 308 -1.98 -24.81 -5.12
C VAL A 308 -1.94 -25.99 -4.15
N ASP A 309 -0.78 -26.20 -3.53
CA ASP A 309 -0.65 -27.13 -2.42
C ASP A 309 -1.36 -26.58 -1.18
N GLU A 310 -2.22 -27.39 -0.57
CA GLU A 310 -3.03 -26.97 0.58
C GLU A 310 -2.20 -26.76 1.85
N ASP A 311 -1.15 -27.57 2.06
CA ASP A 311 -0.28 -27.45 3.23
C ASP A 311 0.58 -26.17 3.12
N ASP A 312 1.02 -25.82 1.91
CA ASP A 312 1.68 -24.53 1.63
C ASP A 312 0.78 -23.34 1.92
N LEU A 313 -0.51 -23.40 1.52
CA LEU A 313 -1.48 -22.35 1.82
C LEU A 313 -1.69 -22.19 3.33
N ILE A 314 -1.86 -23.30 4.06
CA ILE A 314 -2.05 -23.28 5.52
C ILE A 314 -0.83 -22.63 6.19
N THR A 315 0.38 -23.05 5.79
CA THR A 315 1.65 -22.52 6.32
C THR A 315 1.75 -21.01 6.05
N PHE A 316 1.50 -20.59 4.81
CA PHE A 316 1.52 -19.18 4.43
C PHE A 316 0.56 -18.32 5.26
N VAL A 317 -0.67 -18.79 5.48
CA VAL A 317 -1.65 -18.05 6.29
C VAL A 317 -1.20 -17.96 7.75
N GLN A 318 -0.67 -19.03 8.33
CA GLN A 318 -0.16 -19.03 9.71
C GLN A 318 1.02 -18.07 9.88
N GLU A 319 1.95 -18.03 8.94
CA GLU A 319 3.09 -17.10 8.96
C GLU A 319 2.65 -15.65 8.86
N LEU A 320 1.69 -15.35 7.97
CA LEU A 320 1.13 -14.00 7.85
C LEU A 320 0.44 -13.54 9.14
N GLU A 321 -0.41 -14.39 9.73
CA GLU A 321 -1.11 -14.06 10.98
C GLU A 321 -0.13 -13.87 12.15
N LYS A 322 0.91 -14.70 12.22
CA LYS A 322 1.99 -14.58 13.20
C LYS A 322 2.76 -13.27 13.03
N GLY A 323 3.11 -12.92 11.79
CA GLY A 323 3.83 -11.67 11.48
C GLY A 323 2.99 -10.41 11.75
N ALA A 324 1.68 -10.48 11.53
CA ALA A 324 0.74 -9.40 11.82
C ALA A 324 0.32 -9.32 13.31
N ASN A 325 0.60 -10.38 14.09
CA ASN A 325 0.10 -10.56 15.45
C ASN A 325 -1.44 -10.41 15.55
N GLU A 326 -2.15 -10.83 14.50
CA GLU A 326 -3.62 -10.75 14.37
C GLU A 326 -4.14 -11.95 13.56
N LYS A 327 -5.28 -12.52 13.95
CA LYS A 327 -5.99 -13.54 13.18
C LYS A 327 -6.77 -12.93 12.02
N LEU A 328 -6.04 -12.58 10.96
CA LEU A 328 -6.60 -11.90 9.79
C LEU A 328 -7.56 -12.76 8.97
N TYR A 329 -7.34 -14.07 8.92
CA TYR A 329 -8.02 -15.00 8.04
C TYR A 329 -8.72 -16.14 8.81
N SER A 330 -8.15 -16.59 9.92
CA SER A 330 -8.61 -17.76 10.68
C SER A 330 -9.67 -17.43 11.74
N ASP A 331 -10.03 -16.16 11.94
CA ASP A 331 -11.07 -15.76 12.88
C ASP A 331 -12.48 -16.08 12.35
N ASN A 332 -13.19 -16.95 13.07
CA ASN A 332 -14.57 -17.36 12.78
C ASN A 332 -15.59 -16.22 12.84
N LYS A 333 -15.28 -15.12 13.54
CA LYS A 333 -16.20 -13.97 13.67
C LYS A 333 -15.97 -12.90 12.60
N LYS A 334 -14.90 -13.01 11.81
CA LYS A 334 -14.52 -11.98 10.85
C LYS A 334 -15.50 -11.92 9.68
N LYS A 335 -16.02 -10.71 9.46
CA LYS A 335 -16.84 -10.38 8.29
C LYS A 335 -16.09 -9.39 7.41
N VAL A 336 -16.20 -9.58 6.11
CA VAL A 336 -15.66 -8.69 5.08
C VAL A 336 -16.80 -8.37 4.13
N PHE A 337 -17.16 -7.09 4.01
CA PHE A 337 -18.29 -6.66 3.16
C PHE A 337 -19.58 -7.43 3.48
N GLY A 338 -19.99 -7.40 4.76
CA GLY A 338 -21.21 -8.06 5.25
C GLY A 338 -21.19 -9.59 5.37
N GLN A 339 -20.20 -10.29 4.81
CA GLN A 339 -20.18 -11.75 4.71
C GLN A 339 -19.01 -12.39 5.48
N SER A 340 -19.19 -13.62 5.99
CA SER A 340 -18.15 -14.35 6.74
C SER A 340 -16.94 -14.64 5.86
N ALA A 341 -15.76 -14.22 6.30
CA ALA A 341 -14.51 -14.26 5.53
C ALA A 341 -13.45 -15.20 6.13
N THR A 342 -13.90 -16.25 6.83
CA THR A 342 -13.03 -17.18 7.53
C THR A 342 -12.42 -18.23 6.60
N ILE A 343 -11.12 -18.47 6.76
CA ILE A 343 -10.37 -19.57 6.16
C ILE A 343 -10.10 -20.62 7.23
N ASN A 344 -10.68 -21.80 7.07
CA ASN A 344 -10.44 -22.92 7.96
C ASN A 344 -9.08 -23.54 7.65
N LEU A 345 -8.16 -23.57 8.62
CA LEU A 345 -6.79 -24.06 8.45
C LEU A 345 -6.65 -25.59 8.65
N HIS A 346 -7.76 -26.33 8.59
CA HIS A 346 -7.75 -27.78 8.54
C HIS A 346 -7.65 -28.28 7.09
N LYS A 347 -6.83 -29.32 6.90
CA LYS A 347 -6.65 -30.01 5.62
C LYS A 347 -7.99 -30.51 5.07
N GLY A 348 -8.20 -30.37 3.76
CA GLY A 348 -9.43 -30.67 3.03
C GLY A 348 -10.43 -29.49 2.95
N HIS A 349 -10.21 -28.40 3.68
CA HIS A 349 -11.15 -27.28 3.75
C HIS A 349 -10.53 -25.91 3.43
N ALA A 350 -9.20 -25.78 3.47
CA ALA A 350 -8.53 -24.50 3.37
C ALA A 350 -8.66 -23.90 1.97
N LEU A 351 -8.43 -24.71 0.91
CA LEU A 351 -8.55 -24.24 -0.48
C LEU A 351 -9.98 -23.80 -0.81
N HIS A 352 -10.98 -24.55 -0.35
CA HIS A 352 -12.39 -24.21 -0.55
C HIS A 352 -12.75 -22.89 0.11
N ALA A 353 -12.30 -22.70 1.36
CA ALA A 353 -12.55 -21.47 2.09
C ALA A 353 -11.83 -20.27 1.46
N ALA A 354 -10.57 -20.44 1.03
CA ALA A 354 -9.80 -19.41 0.35
C ALA A 354 -10.44 -18.98 -0.98
N ALA A 355 -10.92 -19.93 -1.80
CA ALA A 355 -11.65 -19.63 -3.03
C ALA A 355 -12.91 -18.79 -2.76
N ARG A 356 -13.72 -19.20 -1.78
CA ARG A 356 -14.94 -18.48 -1.38
C ARG A 356 -14.64 -17.04 -0.96
N VAL A 357 -13.67 -16.85 -0.07
CA VAL A 357 -13.28 -15.53 0.43
C VAL A 357 -12.72 -14.64 -0.68
N THR A 358 -11.89 -15.20 -1.56
CA THR A 358 -11.30 -14.47 -2.68
C THR A 358 -12.38 -13.97 -3.66
N LYS A 359 -13.34 -14.84 -4.02
CA LYS A 359 -14.48 -14.48 -4.89
C LYS A 359 -15.40 -13.45 -4.23
N GLN A 360 -15.67 -13.58 -2.94
CA GLN A 360 -16.45 -12.61 -2.17
C GLN A 360 -15.84 -11.20 -2.25
N ILE A 361 -14.52 -11.09 -2.04
CA ILE A 361 -13.82 -9.80 -2.13
C ILE A 361 -13.84 -9.29 -3.57
N ARG A 362 -13.55 -10.13 -4.57
CA ARG A 362 -13.65 -9.76 -5.99
C ARG A 362 -15.01 -9.18 -6.32
N ASN A 363 -16.09 -9.82 -5.88
CA ASN A 363 -17.45 -9.34 -6.12
C ASN A 363 -17.72 -7.98 -5.45
N ALA A 364 -17.23 -7.76 -4.22
CA ALA A 364 -17.35 -6.48 -3.53
C ALA A 364 -16.56 -5.34 -4.23
N LEU A 365 -15.45 -5.68 -4.90
CA LEU A 365 -14.65 -4.73 -5.66
C LEU A 365 -15.28 -4.34 -7.01
N VAL A 366 -15.98 -5.28 -7.66
CA VAL A 366 -16.55 -5.09 -9.01
C VAL A 366 -18.00 -4.57 -8.95
N HIS A 367 -18.77 -5.01 -7.95
CA HIS A 367 -20.19 -4.68 -7.86
C HIS A 367 -20.46 -3.68 -6.75
N SER A 368 -20.72 -2.43 -7.14
CA SER A 368 -21.21 -1.38 -6.24
C SER A 368 -22.75 -1.35 -6.17
N SER A 369 -23.41 -2.51 -6.19
CA SER A 369 -24.88 -2.57 -6.32
C SER A 369 -25.59 -2.27 -5.00
N ASP A 370 -26.76 -1.62 -5.09
CA ASP A 370 -27.67 -1.33 -3.95
C ASP A 370 -28.18 -2.58 -3.18
N LYS A 371 -27.82 -3.80 -3.61
CA LYS A 371 -28.09 -5.03 -2.85
C LYS A 371 -27.30 -5.12 -1.54
N TYR A 372 -26.19 -4.39 -1.43
CA TYR A 372 -25.40 -4.31 -0.21
C TYR A 372 -25.75 -3.02 0.53
N ASN A 373 -25.71 -3.05 1.87
CA ASN A 373 -25.72 -1.79 2.62
C ASN A 373 -24.55 -0.94 2.15
N ARG A 374 -24.73 0.38 2.05
CA ARG A 374 -23.69 1.28 1.51
C ARG A 374 -22.38 1.24 2.30
N GLU A 375 -22.46 0.84 3.58
CA GLU A 375 -21.33 0.58 4.48
C GLU A 375 -20.54 -0.71 4.16
N ASP A 376 -21.14 -1.65 3.42
CA ASP A 376 -20.52 -2.90 2.95
C ASP A 376 -19.96 -2.79 1.53
N CYS A 377 -20.06 -1.62 0.88
CA CYS A 377 -19.48 -1.39 -0.44
C CYS A 377 -18.01 -0.97 -0.33
N PHE A 378 -17.18 -1.44 -1.26
CA PHE A 378 -15.82 -0.93 -1.41
C PHE A 378 -15.84 0.53 -1.90
N LEU A 379 -15.09 1.39 -1.22
CA LEU A 379 -14.84 2.76 -1.61
C LEU A 379 -13.32 3.01 -1.59
N PRO A 380 -12.71 3.42 -2.73
CA PRO A 380 -11.30 3.82 -2.75
C PRO A 380 -10.98 4.90 -1.72
N LEU A 381 -9.77 4.89 -1.18
CA LEU A 381 -9.24 5.91 -0.26
C LEU A 381 -10.06 6.00 1.05
N SER A 382 -10.61 4.86 1.49
CA SER A 382 -11.41 4.72 2.71
C SER A 382 -10.96 3.53 3.56
N GLU A 383 -11.58 3.34 4.72
CA GLU A 383 -11.32 2.18 5.60
C GLU A 383 -11.51 0.83 4.89
N SER A 384 -12.45 0.75 3.95
CA SER A 384 -12.69 -0.48 3.17
C SER A 384 -11.47 -0.91 2.34
N GLU A 385 -10.62 0.03 1.93
CA GLU A 385 -9.38 -0.26 1.22
C GLU A 385 -8.35 -0.95 2.11
N HIS A 386 -8.32 -0.65 3.41
CA HIS A 386 -7.45 -1.35 4.35
C HIS A 386 -7.84 -2.84 4.47
N VAL A 387 -9.15 -3.13 4.44
CA VAL A 387 -9.65 -4.50 4.41
C VAL A 387 -9.11 -5.22 3.17
N VAL A 388 -9.28 -4.65 1.98
CA VAL A 388 -8.78 -5.24 0.73
C VAL A 388 -7.26 -5.42 0.76
N ARG A 389 -6.52 -4.42 1.24
CA ARG A 389 -5.06 -4.46 1.39
C ARG A 389 -4.61 -5.66 2.24
N SER A 390 -5.37 -6.02 3.27
CA SER A 390 -5.06 -7.20 4.10
C SER A 390 -5.20 -8.54 3.36
N TYR A 391 -5.97 -8.60 2.27
CA TYR A 391 -6.15 -9.81 1.45
C TYR A 391 -5.32 -9.83 0.15
N VAL A 392 -4.64 -8.73 -0.21
CA VAL A 392 -3.71 -8.70 -1.35
C VAL A 392 -2.62 -9.78 -1.25
N PRO A 393 -1.97 -10.02 -0.09
CA PRO A 393 -0.97 -11.09 0.03
C PRO A 393 -1.53 -12.48 -0.28
N LEU A 394 -2.78 -12.76 0.13
CA LEU A 394 -3.45 -14.03 -0.11
C LEU A 394 -3.66 -14.28 -1.61
N VAL A 395 -4.32 -13.36 -2.31
CA VAL A 395 -4.59 -13.55 -3.76
C VAL A 395 -3.29 -13.55 -4.56
N ARG A 396 -2.28 -12.78 -4.13
CA ARG A 396 -0.94 -12.81 -4.71
C ARG A 396 -0.29 -14.18 -4.58
N PHE A 397 -0.31 -14.77 -3.39
CA PHE A 397 0.23 -16.12 -3.16
C PHE A 397 -0.45 -17.15 -4.08
N LEU A 398 -1.78 -17.13 -4.17
CA LEU A 398 -2.52 -18.04 -5.06
C LEU A 398 -2.12 -17.83 -6.53
N ALA A 399 -1.99 -16.58 -6.97
CA ALA A 399 -1.58 -16.26 -8.34
C ALA A 399 -0.13 -16.69 -8.64
N GLU A 400 0.80 -16.46 -7.72
CA GLU A 400 2.20 -16.87 -7.84
C GLU A 400 2.31 -18.39 -7.96
N ARG A 401 1.55 -19.17 -7.17
CA ARG A 401 1.50 -20.64 -7.29
C ARG A 401 0.99 -21.12 -8.64
N VAL A 402 -0.04 -20.48 -9.19
CA VAL A 402 -0.54 -20.78 -10.54
C VAL A 402 0.51 -20.45 -11.61
N ILE A 403 1.21 -19.31 -11.50
CA ILE A 403 2.29 -18.95 -12.43
C ILE A 403 3.41 -19.99 -12.38
N TYR A 404 3.85 -20.39 -11.19
CA TYR A 404 4.93 -21.37 -11.04
C TYR A 404 4.54 -22.74 -11.58
N ALA A 405 3.33 -23.22 -11.28
CA ALA A 405 2.85 -24.53 -11.73
C ALA A 405 2.62 -24.62 -13.25
N THR A 406 2.48 -23.48 -13.93
CA THR A 406 2.23 -23.41 -15.38
C THR A 406 3.45 -22.97 -16.19
N ALA A 407 4.58 -22.72 -15.52
CA ALA A 407 5.82 -22.36 -16.16
C ALA A 407 6.41 -23.55 -16.93
N SER A 408 7.04 -23.27 -18.07
CA SER A 408 7.67 -24.30 -18.91
C SER A 408 9.19 -24.15 -18.90
N GLY A 409 9.92 -25.27 -19.02
CA GLY A 409 11.38 -25.22 -19.26
C GLY A 409 11.67 -24.37 -20.50
N ALA A 410 12.67 -23.49 -20.40
CA ALA A 410 13.09 -22.61 -21.48
C ALA A 410 13.64 -23.38 -22.70
#